data_AF-A0A6G2DDQ0-F1
#
_entry.id   AF-A0A6G2DDQ0-F1
#
_cell.length_a   1.000
_cell.length_b   1.000
_cell.length_c   1.000
_cell.angle_alpha   90.00
_cell.angle_beta   90.00
_cell.angle_gamma   90.00
#
_symmetry.space_group_name_H-M   'P 1'
#
loop_
_entity.id
_entity.type
_entity.pdbx_description
1 polymer ?
#
loop_
_entity_poly.entity_id
_entity_poly.type
_entity_poly.pdbx_seq_one_letter_code
_entity_poly.pdbx_strand_id
1 'polypeptide(L)'
;MNIKALIKKYEELWNEHSPFYEPVPYTSMVELFLKELKQLDEPQKVKIPQFVAEYIEFKKKNNFHVYGAMRVIEDHYDKKVPDWFYENNIEKFCLAWLDGYEVEKEKRYFVKIKG
;
A
#
# COMPACT_ATOMS: atom_id res chain seq x y z
N MET A 1 -10.86 20.37 4.18
CA MET A 1 -9.62 20.40 5.00
C MET A 1 -8.83 19.14 4.67
N ASN A 2 -7.53 19.24 4.37
CA ASN A 2 -6.70 18.07 4.08
C ASN A 2 -6.62 17.18 5.34
N ILE A 3 -6.61 15.85 5.19
CA ILE A 3 -6.48 14.89 6.31
C ILE A 3 -5.28 15.24 7.19
N LYS A 4 -4.15 15.65 6.58
CA LYS A 4 -2.95 16.12 7.31
C LYS A 4 -3.19 17.36 8.15
N ALA A 5 -4.03 18.29 7.67
CA ALA A 5 -4.42 19.48 8.41
C ALA A 5 -5.42 19.16 9.54
N LEU A 6 -6.27 18.15 9.35
CA LEU A 6 -7.17 17.65 10.38
C LEU A 6 -6.40 16.94 11.51
N ILE A 7 -5.45 16.06 11.18
CA ILE A 7 -4.55 15.40 12.15
C ILE A 7 -3.83 16.46 12.99
N LYS A 8 -3.20 17.45 12.35
CA LYS A 8 -2.47 18.51 13.06
C LYS A 8 -3.36 19.27 14.04
N LYS A 9 -4.58 19.63 13.64
CA LYS A 9 -5.56 20.31 14.50
C LYS A 9 -5.91 19.49 15.74
N TYR A 10 -6.09 18.17 15.60
CA TYR A 10 -6.41 17.30 16.74
C TYR A 10 -5.19 16.99 17.62
N GLU A 11 -3.97 16.96 17.05
CA GLU A 11 -2.73 16.90 17.83
C GLU A 11 -2.51 18.20 18.65
N GLU A 12 -2.86 19.36 18.11
CA GLU A 12 -2.85 20.64 18.84
C GLU A 12 -3.90 20.63 19.97
N LEU A 13 -5.14 20.19 19.70
CA LEU A 13 -6.20 20.05 20.72
C LEU A 13 -5.84 19.07 21.84
N TRP A 14 -5.13 17.98 21.51
CA TRP A 14 -4.58 17.05 22.50
C TRP A 14 -3.59 17.74 23.43
N ASN A 15 -2.66 18.51 22.86
CA ASN A 15 -1.65 19.23 23.61
C ASN A 15 -2.23 20.38 24.42
N GLU A 16 -3.39 20.91 24.02
CA GLU A 16 -3.95 22.10 24.63
C GLU A 16 -4.73 21.85 25.94
N HIS A 17 -5.39 20.72 26.25
CA HIS A 17 -6.27 20.69 27.44
C HIS A 17 -6.40 19.41 28.30
N SER A 18 -6.20 19.58 29.62
CA SER A 18 -7.36 19.72 30.54
C SER A 18 -6.98 20.50 31.82
N PRO A 19 -7.74 21.55 32.24
CA PRO A 19 -7.58 22.21 33.53
C PRO A 19 -8.07 21.37 34.72
N PHE A 20 -8.77 20.26 34.45
CA PHE A 20 -9.34 19.37 35.45
C PHE A 20 -8.78 17.96 35.26
N TYR A 21 -8.29 17.38 36.36
CA TYR A 21 -7.66 16.05 36.48
C TYR A 21 -8.63 14.87 36.20
N GLU A 22 -9.41 14.89 35.13
CA GLU A 22 -10.14 13.72 34.63
C GLU A 22 -9.71 13.42 33.19
N PRO A 23 -8.54 12.76 33.01
CA PRO A 23 -7.85 12.74 31.72
C PRO A 23 -8.42 11.70 30.76
N VAL A 24 -8.95 10.59 31.28
CA VAL A 24 -8.97 9.31 30.55
C VAL A 24 -9.99 9.24 29.40
N PRO A 25 -11.24 9.75 29.51
CA PRO A 25 -12.23 9.59 28.43
C PRO A 25 -11.94 10.47 27.21
N TYR A 26 -11.54 11.72 27.43
CA TYR A 26 -11.28 12.69 26.36
C TYR A 26 -10.00 12.37 25.61
N THR A 27 -8.90 12.08 26.31
CA THR A 27 -7.64 11.67 25.68
C THR A 27 -7.87 10.40 24.87
N SER A 28 -8.39 9.32 25.46
CA SER A 28 -8.61 8.06 24.73
C SER A 28 -9.44 8.25 23.45
N MET A 29 -10.45 9.14 23.46
CA MET A 29 -11.27 9.43 22.29
C MET A 29 -10.50 10.16 21.19
N VAL A 30 -9.69 11.17 21.54
CA VAL A 30 -8.84 11.88 20.56
C VAL A 30 -7.74 10.96 20.02
N GLU A 31 -7.17 10.08 20.85
CA GLU A 31 -6.17 9.09 20.45
C GLU A 31 -6.73 8.09 19.43
N LEU A 32 -7.92 7.55 19.71
CA LEU A 32 -8.65 6.67 18.79
C LEU A 32 -8.96 7.39 17.48
N PHE A 33 -9.46 8.62 17.55
CA PHE A 33 -9.78 9.41 16.37
C PHE A 33 -8.55 9.74 15.52
N LEU A 34 -7.44 10.13 16.14
CA LEU A 34 -6.16 10.35 15.46
C LEU A 34 -5.64 9.07 14.80
N LYS A 35 -5.80 7.91 15.45
CA LYS A 35 -5.42 6.61 14.90
C LYS A 35 -6.26 6.25 13.68
N GLU A 36 -7.57 6.44 13.73
CA GLU A 36 -8.48 6.22 12.61
C GLU A 36 -8.18 7.17 11.43
N LEU A 37 -7.92 8.46 11.72
CA LEU A 37 -7.54 9.43 10.69
C LEU A 37 -6.21 9.10 10.02
N LYS A 38 -5.23 8.58 10.76
CA LYS A 38 -3.95 8.12 10.20
C LYS A 38 -4.15 6.91 9.28
N GLN A 39 -5.07 6.00 9.61
CA GLN A 39 -5.43 4.87 8.73
C GLN A 39 -6.14 5.33 7.45
N LEU A 40 -6.90 6.43 7.50
CA LEU A 40 -7.53 7.01 6.30
C LEU A 40 -6.53 7.62 5.31
N ASP A 41 -5.33 8.02 5.76
CA ASP A 41 -4.24 8.51 4.88
C ASP A 41 -3.38 7.36 4.33
N GLU A 42 -3.53 6.13 4.85
CA GLU A 42 -2.80 4.98 4.30
C GLU A 42 -3.38 4.61 2.93
N PRO A 43 -2.55 4.60 1.88
CA PRO A 43 -3.04 4.26 0.56
C PRO A 43 -3.43 2.79 0.51
N GLN A 44 -4.55 2.51 -0.14
CA GLN A 44 -5.11 1.17 -0.22
C GLN A 44 -4.19 0.30 -1.09
N LYS A 45 -3.43 -0.60 -0.45
CA LYS A 45 -2.51 -1.49 -1.15
C LYS A 45 -3.28 -2.42 -2.08
N VAL A 46 -2.91 -2.40 -3.36
CA VAL A 46 -3.50 -3.28 -4.35
C VAL A 46 -2.94 -4.69 -4.23
N LYS A 47 -3.76 -5.68 -4.58
CA LYS A 47 -3.32 -7.08 -4.69
C LYS A 47 -2.73 -7.34 -6.06
N ILE A 48 -1.52 -7.87 -6.11
CA ILE A 48 -0.84 -8.23 -7.35
C ILE A 48 -0.29 -9.67 -7.29
N PRO A 49 -0.13 -10.34 -8.44
CA PRO A 49 0.54 -11.63 -8.50
C PRO A 49 2.03 -11.55 -8.12
N GLN A 50 2.58 -12.68 -7.65
CA GLN A 50 3.98 -12.81 -7.26
C GLN A 50 4.96 -12.44 -8.38
N PHE A 51 4.71 -12.87 -9.63
CA PHE A 51 5.59 -12.55 -10.76
C PHE A 51 5.64 -11.04 -11.08
N VAL A 52 4.55 -10.29 -10.82
CA VAL A 52 4.52 -8.83 -10.97
C VAL A 52 5.28 -8.15 -9.86
N ALA A 53 5.15 -8.66 -8.62
CA ALA A 53 5.90 -8.17 -7.47
C ALA A 53 7.42 -8.28 -7.71
N GLU A 54 7.88 -9.44 -8.17
CA GLU A 54 9.28 -9.69 -8.52
C GLU A 54 9.77 -8.75 -9.61
N TYR A 55 8.94 -8.47 -10.63
CA TYR A 55 9.27 -7.48 -11.66
C TYR A 55 9.45 -6.08 -11.09
N ILE A 56 8.53 -5.63 -10.23
CA ILE A 56 8.60 -4.31 -9.59
C ILE A 56 9.85 -4.19 -8.72
N GLU A 57 10.14 -5.19 -7.88
CA GLU A 57 11.35 -5.20 -7.04
C GLU A 57 12.63 -5.17 -7.87
N PHE A 58 12.70 -5.99 -8.93
CA PHE A 58 13.83 -6.00 -9.84
C PHE A 58 14.05 -4.63 -10.47
N LYS A 59 13.00 -3.99 -10.97
CA LYS A 59 13.11 -2.66 -11.59
C LYS A 59 13.48 -1.57 -10.58
N LYS A 60 12.89 -1.58 -9.39
CA LYS A 60 13.26 -0.65 -8.30
C LYS A 60 14.73 -0.81 -7.89
N LYS A 61 15.23 -2.04 -7.78
CA LYS A 61 16.64 -2.33 -7.47
C LYS A 61 17.60 -1.79 -8.52
N ASN A 62 17.15 -1.72 -9.78
CA ASN A 62 17.92 -1.14 -10.89
C ASN A 62 17.68 0.37 -11.06
N ASN A 63 17.12 1.07 -10.05
CA ASN A 63 16.82 2.50 -10.08
C ASN A 63 15.92 2.96 -11.25
N PHE A 64 15.03 2.09 -11.73
CA PHE A 64 14.03 2.51 -12.70
C PHE A 64 12.96 3.38 -12.03
N HIS A 65 12.42 4.32 -12.79
CA HIS A 65 11.17 5.00 -12.47
C HIS A 65 9.97 4.23 -13.06
N VAL A 66 8.75 4.50 -12.57
CA VAL A 66 7.52 3.79 -13.01
C VAL A 66 7.36 3.81 -14.54
N TYR A 67 7.55 4.97 -15.18
CA TYR A 67 7.49 5.11 -16.63
C TYR A 67 8.53 4.24 -17.36
N GLY A 68 9.75 4.19 -16.83
CA GLY A 68 10.81 3.35 -17.39
C GLY A 68 10.49 1.87 -17.27
N ALA A 69 9.89 1.46 -16.14
CA ALA A 69 9.45 0.08 -15.93
C ALA A 69 8.28 -0.31 -16.85
N MET A 70 7.35 0.60 -17.15
CA MET A 70 6.25 0.34 -18.09
C MET A 70 6.75 0.25 -19.53
N ARG A 71 7.67 1.13 -19.94
CA ARG A 71 8.18 1.17 -21.32
C ARG A 71 8.87 -0.13 -21.74
N VAL A 72 9.53 -0.81 -20.82
CA VAL A 72 10.30 -2.04 -21.08
C VAL A 72 9.53 -3.32 -20.71
N ILE A 73 8.24 -3.20 -20.38
CA ILE A 73 7.44 -4.33 -19.90
C ILE A 73 7.13 -5.32 -21.04
N GLU A 74 6.95 -4.83 -22.26
CA GLU A 74 6.72 -5.65 -23.46
C GLU A 74 7.93 -6.52 -23.82
N ASP A 75 9.13 -5.96 -23.60
CA ASP A 75 10.41 -6.62 -23.83
C ASP A 75 10.80 -7.58 -22.70
N HIS A 76 9.95 -7.72 -21.68
CA HIS A 76 10.22 -8.64 -20.59
C HIS A 76 10.23 -10.09 -21.08
N TYR A 77 11.18 -10.88 -20.57
CA TYR A 77 11.38 -12.26 -21.00
C TYR A 77 10.18 -13.15 -20.64
N ASP A 78 9.56 -12.89 -19.48
CA ASP A 78 8.34 -13.55 -19.05
C ASP A 78 7.13 -12.80 -19.58
N LYS A 79 6.36 -13.43 -20.47
CA LYS A 79 5.16 -12.83 -21.05
C LYS A 79 4.00 -12.72 -20.06
N LYS A 80 4.06 -13.40 -18.91
CA LYS A 80 3.05 -13.24 -17.85
C LYS A 80 2.95 -11.80 -17.34
N VAL A 81 4.07 -11.09 -17.24
CA VAL A 81 4.08 -9.69 -16.77
C VAL A 81 3.37 -8.76 -17.75
N PRO A 82 3.72 -8.70 -19.06
CA PRO A 82 2.99 -7.88 -20.03
C PRO A 82 1.54 -8.36 -20.22
N ASP A 83 1.27 -9.67 -20.24
CA ASP A 83 -0.10 -10.19 -20.36
C ASP A 83 -0.98 -9.68 -19.20
N TRP A 84 -0.51 -9.83 -17.96
CA TRP A 84 -1.20 -9.29 -16.79
C TRP A 84 -1.34 -7.77 -16.87
N PHE A 85 -0.30 -7.05 -17.28
CA PHE A 85 -0.31 -5.59 -17.36
C PHE A 85 -1.38 -5.08 -18.35
N TYR A 86 -1.49 -5.71 -19.51
CA TYR A 86 -2.46 -5.33 -20.56
C TYR A 86 -3.88 -5.84 -20.32
N GLU A 87 -4.09 -6.78 -19.40
CA GLU A 87 -5.40 -7.20 -18.90
C GLU A 87 -6.03 -6.17 -17.92
N ASN A 88 -6.06 -4.89 -18.32
CA ASN A 88 -6.66 -3.80 -17.54
C ASN A 88 -6.06 -3.62 -16.12
N ASN A 89 -4.77 -3.94 -15.94
CA ASN A 89 -4.07 -3.79 -14.66
C ASN A 89 -3.02 -2.66 -14.67
N ILE A 90 -3.06 -1.77 -15.67
CA ILE A 90 -2.15 -0.62 -15.80
C ILE A 90 -2.23 0.29 -14.56
N GLU A 91 -3.45 0.66 -14.15
CA GLU A 91 -3.65 1.49 -12.95
C GLU A 91 -3.21 0.77 -11.68
N LYS A 92 -3.51 -0.54 -11.56
CA LYS A 92 -3.05 -1.35 -10.43
C LYS A 92 -1.53 -1.41 -10.37
N PHE A 93 -0.85 -1.50 -11.51
CA PHE A 93 0.61 -1.47 -11.54
C PHE A 93 1.16 -0.14 -11.02
N CYS A 94 0.57 0.99 -11.45
CA CYS A 94 0.97 2.31 -10.97
C CYS A 94 0.74 2.47 -9.46
N LEU A 95 -0.42 2.05 -8.95
CA LEU A 95 -0.73 2.06 -7.52
C LEU A 95 0.23 1.16 -6.74
N ALA A 96 0.47 -0.07 -7.21
CA ALA A 96 1.44 -0.99 -6.62
C ALA A 96 2.85 -0.37 -6.55
N TRP A 97 3.23 0.37 -7.58
CA TRP A 97 4.53 1.02 -7.64
C TRP A 97 4.68 2.14 -6.61
N LEU A 98 3.67 3.01 -6.48
CA LEU A 98 3.70 4.21 -5.64
C LEU A 98 3.36 3.91 -4.18
N ASP A 99 2.25 3.22 -3.96
CA ASP A 99 1.62 3.02 -2.66
C ASP A 99 2.00 1.68 -2.01
N GLY A 100 2.67 0.82 -2.76
CA GLY A 100 2.98 -0.55 -2.39
C GLY A 100 1.83 -1.51 -2.68
N TYR A 101 2.07 -2.80 -2.40
CA TYR A 101 1.16 -3.86 -2.81
C TYR A 101 1.15 -5.01 -1.80
N GLU A 102 0.09 -5.81 -1.87
CA GLU A 102 0.00 -7.12 -1.24
C GLU A 102 0.16 -8.20 -2.31
N VAL A 103 0.98 -9.23 -2.03
CA VAL A 103 1.16 -10.32 -2.97
C VAL A 103 0.06 -11.37 -2.79
N GLU A 104 -0.65 -11.68 -3.88
CA GLU A 104 -1.61 -12.76 -3.90
C GLU A 104 -0.88 -14.09 -3.65
N LYS A 105 -1.21 -14.74 -2.53
CA LYS A 105 -0.69 -16.08 -2.23
C LYS A 105 -1.25 -17.05 -3.26
N GLU A 106 -0.41 -17.50 -4.19
CA GLU A 106 -0.78 -18.57 -5.11
C GLU A 106 -1.20 -19.83 -4.32
N LYS A 107 -2.30 -20.46 -4.74
CA LYS A 107 -2.76 -21.75 -4.22
C LYS A 107 -1.73 -22.82 -4.60
N ARG A 108 -0.74 -23.06 -3.74
CA ARG A 108 0.19 -24.17 -3.88
C ARG A 108 -0.59 -25.48 -3.69
N TYR A 109 -0.84 -26.20 -4.78
CA TYR A 109 -1.39 -27.56 -4.70
C TYR A 109 -0.28 -28.48 -4.16
N PHE A 110 -0.45 -28.99 -2.94
CA PHE A 110 0.39 -30.05 -2.41
C PHE A 110 0.12 -31.33 -3.21
N VAL A 111 1.04 -31.70 -4.11
CA VAL A 111 1.03 -33.02 -4.73
C VAL A 111 1.45 -34.02 -3.67
N LYS A 112 0.48 -34.71 -3.04
CA LYS A 112 0.75 -35.90 -2.25
C LYS A 112 1.25 -36.99 -3.20
N ILE A 113 2.56 -37.22 -3.22
CA ILE A 113 3.12 -38.46 -3.78
C ILE A 113 2.61 -39.59 -2.87
N LYS A 114 1.74 -40.46 -3.41
CA LYS A 114 1.42 -41.72 -2.75
C LYS A 114 2.64 -42.63 -2.87
N GLY A 115 3.27 -42.93 -1.73
CA GLY A 115 4.15 -44.07 -1.58
C GLY A 115 3.36 -45.35 -1.34
#